data_AF-A0A2V9UCZ5-F1
#
_entry.id   AF-A0A2V9UCZ5-F1
#
_cell.length_a   1.000
_cell.length_b   1.000
_cell.length_c   1.000
_cell.angle_alpha   90.00
_cell.angle_beta   90.00
_cell.angle_gamma   90.00
#
_symmetry.space_group_name_H-M   'P 1'
#
loop_
_entity.id
_entity.type
_entity.pdbx_description
1 polymer ?
#
loop_
_entity_poly.entity_id
_entity_poly.type
_entity_poly.pdbx_seq_one_letter_code
_entity_poly.pdbx_strand_id
1 'polypeptide(L)'
;MSVQVMERNPPAQAPAGPEQYSQGGYEAIFGRYEIDESTHTFIFHVAGALMRTLIGKDLPRSFEFSGKQLIVTSTRPDEDWRVTWEH
;
A
#
# COMPACT_ATOMS: atom_id res chain seq x y z
N MET A 1 -7.13 9.62 -19.32
CA MET A 1 -8.43 9.23 -18.72
C MET A 1 -8.14 8.19 -17.65
N SER A 2 -8.66 8.31 -16.43
CA SER A 2 -8.53 7.29 -15.39
C SER A 2 -9.93 6.81 -15.00
N VAL A 3 -10.22 5.54 -15.26
CA VAL A 3 -11.40 4.86 -14.72
C VAL A 3 -10.92 3.93 -13.62
N GLN A 4 -11.61 3.95 -12.47
CA GLN A 4 -11.38 2.98 -11.40
C GLN A 4 -12.74 2.56 -10.82
N VAL A 5 -13.07 1.28 -10.99
CA VAL A 5 -14.02 0.54 -10.14
C VAL A 5 -13.58 -0.91 -10.17
N MET A 6 -13.41 -1.58 -9.02
CA MET A 6 -13.55 -3.03 -9.00
C MET A 6 -13.70 -3.65 -7.60
N GLU A 7 -14.91 -4.16 -7.37
CA GLU A 7 -15.15 -5.39 -6.62
C GLU A 7 -15.92 -6.35 -7.51
N ARG A 8 -15.71 -7.67 -7.37
CA ARG A 8 -16.34 -8.63 -8.28
C ARG A 8 -17.82 -8.89 -7.98
N ASN A 9 -18.32 -8.65 -6.74
CA ASN A 9 -19.75 -8.57 -6.37
C ASN A 9 -19.93 -8.11 -4.89
N PRO A 10 -20.15 -6.81 -4.61
CA PRO A 10 -20.40 -6.32 -3.25
C PRO A 10 -21.90 -6.29 -2.89
N PRO A 11 -22.32 -6.70 -1.68
CA PRO A 11 -23.66 -6.47 -1.14
C PRO A 11 -23.81 -5.08 -0.52
N ALA A 12 -25.05 -4.56 -0.44
CA ALA A 12 -25.34 -3.23 0.08
C ALA A 12 -24.99 -3.07 1.58
N GLN A 13 -24.30 -1.99 1.94
CA GLN A 13 -23.92 -1.66 3.32
C GLN A 13 -24.26 -0.21 3.67
N ALA A 14 -24.66 0.00 4.93
CA ALA A 14 -25.04 1.30 5.50
C ALA A 14 -23.82 2.23 5.67
N PRO A 15 -24.02 3.56 5.71
CA PRO A 15 -22.94 4.53 5.67
C PRO A 15 -22.07 4.52 6.93
N ALA A 16 -20.85 5.00 6.75
CA ALA A 16 -19.67 4.45 7.38
C ALA A 16 -18.79 5.55 7.99
N GLY A 17 -18.25 5.31 9.19
CA GLY A 17 -17.38 6.25 9.92
C GLY A 17 -16.00 6.46 9.26
N PRO A 18 -15.16 7.36 9.80
CA PRO A 18 -13.91 7.83 9.17
C PRO A 18 -12.83 6.76 8.90
N GLU A 19 -12.99 5.53 9.39
CA GLU A 19 -12.05 4.42 9.22
C GLU A 19 -12.45 3.41 8.11
N GLN A 20 -13.47 3.71 7.32
CA GLN A 20 -14.08 2.79 6.35
C GLN A 20 -13.73 3.11 4.88
N TYR A 21 -12.47 3.29 4.51
CA TYR A 21 -12.12 3.56 3.10
C TYR A 21 -12.22 2.32 2.18
N SER A 22 -12.31 1.11 2.75
CA SER A 22 -12.24 -0.16 2.01
C SER A 22 -13.26 -1.19 2.48
N GLN A 23 -14.41 -0.79 3.05
CA GLN A 23 -15.34 -1.78 3.60
C GLN A 23 -16.02 -2.57 2.49
N GLY A 24 -15.77 -3.88 2.49
CA GLY A 24 -16.09 -4.80 1.40
C GLY A 24 -14.94 -4.98 0.39
N GLY A 25 -14.05 -3.99 0.27
CA GLY A 25 -13.09 -3.88 -0.82
C GLY A 25 -11.63 -3.75 -0.39
N TYR A 26 -10.81 -3.18 -1.26
CA TYR A 26 -9.40 -2.92 -1.01
C TYR A 26 -9.04 -1.50 -1.44
N GLU A 27 -8.10 -0.88 -0.75
CA GLU A 27 -7.47 0.36 -1.21
C GLU A 27 -6.26 0.00 -2.06
N ALA A 28 -6.11 0.69 -3.19
CA ALA A 28 -4.96 0.54 -4.06
C ALA A 28 -4.28 1.89 -4.29
N ILE A 29 -2.96 1.83 -4.35
CA ILE A 29 -2.10 2.92 -4.79
C ILE A 29 -1.23 2.40 -5.94
N PHE A 30 -0.88 3.27 -6.87
CA PHE A 30 0.04 2.93 -7.96
C PHE A 30 1.09 4.03 -8.15
N GLY A 31 2.23 3.65 -8.69
CA GLY A 31 3.42 4.50 -8.67
C GLY A 31 4.63 3.83 -9.28
N ARG A 32 5.73 4.58 -9.31
CA ARG A 32 7.06 4.03 -9.60
C ARG A 32 7.70 3.58 -8.29
N TYR A 33 8.70 2.72 -8.38
CA TYR A 33 9.53 2.38 -7.25
C TYR A 33 11.01 2.38 -7.64
N GLU A 34 11.86 2.68 -6.67
CA GLU A 34 13.31 2.64 -6.78
C GLU A 34 13.85 1.79 -5.63
N ILE A 35 14.72 0.82 -5.91
CA ILE A 35 15.27 -0.12 -4.93
C ILE A 35 16.73 0.24 -4.66
N ASP A 36 17.10 0.24 -3.38
CA ASP A 36 18.48 0.19 -2.92
C ASP A 36 18.74 -1.16 -2.25
N GLU A 37 19.40 -2.06 -3.00
CA GLU A 37 19.74 -3.40 -2.52
C GLU A 37 20.77 -3.38 -1.40
N SER A 38 21.61 -2.35 -1.31
CA SER A 38 22.66 -2.26 -0.29
C SER A 38 22.09 -2.01 1.11
N THR A 39 21.00 -1.24 1.17
CA THR A 39 20.29 -0.92 2.42
C THR A 39 19.02 -1.76 2.62
N HIS A 40 18.68 -2.62 1.65
CA HIS A 40 17.43 -3.38 1.62
C HIS A 40 16.19 -2.47 1.82
N THR A 41 16.18 -1.35 1.10
CA THR A 41 15.06 -0.42 1.09
C THR A 41 14.54 -0.16 -0.31
N PHE A 42 13.29 0.25 -0.42
CA PHE A 42 12.76 0.83 -1.65
C PHE A 42 11.94 2.09 -1.33
N ILE A 43 11.92 3.02 -2.26
CA ILE A 43 11.03 4.18 -2.22
C ILE A 43 9.91 3.94 -3.21
N PHE A 44 8.67 3.97 -2.74
CA PHE A 44 7.48 3.97 -3.60
C PHE A 44 7.00 5.40 -3.81
N HIS A 45 7.06 5.87 -5.06
CA HIS A 45 6.63 7.19 -5.48
C HIS A 45 5.16 7.14 -5.91
N VAL A 46 4.26 7.61 -5.05
CA VAL A 46 2.81 7.50 -5.27
C VAL A 46 2.38 8.42 -6.41
N ALA A 47 1.95 7.83 -7.52
CA ALA A 47 1.39 8.54 -8.67
C ALA A 47 -0.14 8.67 -8.59
N GLY A 48 -0.80 7.70 -7.97
CA GLY A 48 -2.25 7.73 -7.74
C GLY A 48 -2.66 6.89 -6.53
N ALA A 49 -3.67 7.36 -5.82
CA ALA A 49 -4.21 6.76 -4.61
C ALA A 49 -5.67 7.20 -4.41
N LEU A 50 -6.46 6.41 -3.68
CA LEU A 50 -7.79 6.83 -3.23
C LEU A 50 -7.68 8.02 -2.27
N MET A 51 -6.75 7.94 -1.32
CA MET A 51 -6.43 9.05 -0.42
C MET A 51 -5.58 10.11 -1.12
N ARG A 52 -6.18 11.26 -1.46
CA ARG A 52 -5.50 12.36 -2.19
C ARG A 52 -4.24 12.88 -1.53
N THR A 53 -4.15 12.82 -0.20
CA THR A 53 -2.98 13.27 0.57
C THR A 53 -1.73 12.41 0.36
N LEU A 54 -1.88 11.20 -0.19
CA LEU A 54 -0.78 10.31 -0.53
C LEU A 54 -0.18 10.62 -1.91
N ILE A 55 -0.91 11.27 -2.82
CA ILE A 55 -0.45 11.53 -4.18
C ILE A 55 0.79 12.45 -4.13
N GLY A 56 1.87 12.04 -4.81
CA GLY A 56 3.14 12.75 -4.82
C GLY A 56 4.00 12.53 -3.56
N LYS A 57 3.60 11.66 -2.64
CA LYS A 57 4.41 11.27 -1.49
C LYS A 57 5.40 10.19 -1.88
N ASP A 58 6.55 10.26 -1.22
CA ASP A 58 7.52 9.17 -1.19
C ASP A 58 7.29 8.34 0.08
N LEU A 59 7.15 7.04 -0.14
CA LEU A 59 6.95 6.05 0.90
C LEU A 59 8.20 5.16 0.95
N PRO A 60 9.20 5.49 1.80
CA PRO A 60 10.34 4.61 2.03
C PRO A 60 9.91 3.38 2.82
N ARG A 61 10.41 2.22 2.41
CA ARG A 61 10.04 0.90 2.93
C ARG A 61 11.28 0.05 3.07
N SER A 62 11.41 -0.66 4.19
CA SER A 62 12.43 -1.71 4.33
C SER A 62 11.85 -3.02 3.81
N PHE A 63 12.69 -3.86 3.21
CA PHE A 63 12.30 -5.21 2.81
C PHE A 63 13.30 -6.25 3.28
N GLU A 64 12.83 -7.47 3.49
CA GLU A 64 13.65 -8.61 3.88
C GLU A 64 13.13 -9.87 3.18
N PHE A 65 14.04 -10.69 2.67
CA PHE A 65 13.73 -12.05 2.26
C PHE A 65 14.08 -13.01 3.39
N SER A 66 13.08 -13.74 3.89
CA SER A 66 13.25 -14.73 4.96
C SER A 66 12.64 -16.06 4.54
N GLY A 67 13.48 -17.02 4.17
CA GLY A 67 13.03 -18.30 3.62
C GLY A 67 12.25 -18.12 2.31
N LYS A 68 10.93 -18.40 2.34
CA LYS A 68 10.00 -18.21 1.20
C LYS A 68 9.14 -16.96 1.31
N GLN A 69 9.53 -16.05 2.20
CA GLN A 69 8.74 -14.87 2.51
C GLN A 69 9.45 -13.61 2.05
N LEU A 70 8.68 -12.69 1.47
CA LEU A 70 9.02 -11.28 1.38
C LEU A 70 8.33 -10.56 2.52
N ILE A 71 9.10 -9.86 3.34
CA ILE A 71 8.62 -9.04 4.44
C ILE A 71 8.89 -7.58 4.07
N VAL A 72 7.90 -6.71 4.25
CA VAL A 72 8.04 -5.26 4.08
C VAL A 72 7.53 -4.53 5.31
N THR A 73 8.28 -3.53 5.76
CA THR A 73 7.95 -2.67 6.91
C THR A 73 8.18 -1.20 6.58
N SER A 74 7.67 -0.30 7.43
CA SER A 74 8.01 1.12 7.32
C SER A 74 9.45 1.37 7.72
N THR A 75 10.07 2.39 7.14
CA THR A 75 11.33 2.95 7.67
C THR A 75 11.07 4.05 8.70
N ARG A 76 9.79 4.42 8.92
CA ARG A 76 9.41 5.48 9.86
C ARG A 76 9.14 4.90 11.25
N PRO A 77 9.69 5.49 12.32
CA PRO A 77 9.56 4.96 13.68
C PRO A 77 8.15 5.12 14.28
N ASP A 78 7.29 5.93 13.67
CA ASP A 78 5.90 6.15 14.06
C ASP A 78 4.90 5.27 13.28
N GLU A 79 5.38 4.38 12.40
CA GLU A 79 4.56 3.45 11.63
C GLU A 79 4.91 1.98 11.95
N ASP A 80 4.01 1.26 12.63
CA ASP A 80 4.25 -0.12 13.11
C ASP A 80 3.64 -1.22 12.22
N TRP A 81 3.27 -0.91 10.97
CA TRP A 81 2.69 -1.92 10.08
C TRP A 81 3.76 -2.84 9.47
N ARG A 82 3.35 -4.10 9.19
CA ARG A 82 4.19 -5.14 8.56
C ARG A 82 3.35 -5.91 7.56
N VAL A 83 3.91 -6.16 6.38
CA VAL A 83 3.29 -7.03 5.37
C VAL A 83 4.23 -8.17 5.03
N THR A 84 3.67 -9.37 4.92
CA THR A 84 4.39 -10.59 4.56
C THR A 84 3.70 -11.25 3.38
N TRP A 85 4.45 -11.57 2.33
CA TRP A 85 4.00 -12.37 1.19
C TRP A 85 4.76 -13.70 1.15
N GLU A 86 4.10 -14.76 0.72
CA GLU A 86 4.72 -16.05 0.41
C GLU A 86 4.87 -16.19 -1.11
N HIS A 87 6.00 -16.74 -1.57
CA HIS A 87 6.29 -16.95 -3.00
C HIS A 87 6.51 -18.42 -3.36
#